data_AF-A0A7J7LG57-F1
#
_entry.id   AF-A0A7J7LG57-F1
#
_cell.length_a   1.000
_cell.length_b   1.000
_cell.length_c   1.000
_cell.angle_alpha   90.00
_cell.angle_beta   90.00
_cell.angle_gamma   90.00
#
_symmetry.space_group_name_H-M   'P 1'
#
loop_
_entity.id
_entity.type
_entity.pdbx_description
1 polymer ?
#
loop_
_entity_poly.entity_id
_entity_poly.type
_entity_poly.pdbx_seq_one_letter_code
_entity_poly.pdbx_strand_id
1 'polypeptide(L)'
;MKLTYAITNENLIYYLSPSDIKAAINQAYSRWDCLIPVSFSEMLDCVTTHIKIGFYIGDLDDKYPLDGPHRVLAYASAAENGGVHFDATKTWAVDFRLDKSRDAIDL
;
A
#
# COMPACT_ATOMS: atom_id res chain seq x y z
N MET A 1 14.14 -14.72 7.53
CA MET A 1 13.48 -13.82 8.50
C MET A 1 12.02 -13.70 8.12
N LYS A 2 11.08 -13.59 9.06
CA LYS A 2 9.64 -13.45 8.76
C LYS A 2 9.18 -12.04 9.15
N LEU A 3 8.71 -11.26 8.18
CA LEU A 3 8.03 -9.98 8.41
C LEU A 3 6.52 -10.19 8.33
N THR A 4 5.80 -9.39 9.10
CA THR A 4 4.34 -9.42 9.13
C THR A 4 3.80 -8.08 8.67
N TYR A 5 2.73 -8.09 7.88
CA TYR A 5 2.09 -6.88 7.41
C TYR A 5 0.58 -6.93 7.63
N ALA A 6 -0.05 -5.77 7.75
CA ALA A 6 -1.50 -5.65 7.74
C ALA A 6 -1.92 -4.50 6.82
N ILE A 7 -3.07 -4.69 6.18
CA ILE A 7 -3.74 -3.64 5.41
C ILE A 7 -4.83 -3.08 6.33
N THR A 8 -4.79 -1.77 6.60
CA THR A 8 -5.77 -1.15 7.49
C THR A 8 -7.13 -1.07 6.80
N ASN A 9 -8.17 -1.54 7.49
CA ASN A 9 -9.56 -1.44 7.01
C ASN A 9 -10.07 0.00 7.03
N GLU A 10 -9.48 0.87 7.84
CA GLU A 10 -9.92 2.26 8.03
C GLU A 10 -9.49 3.15 6.86
N ASN A 11 -8.39 2.79 6.19
CA ASN A 11 -7.78 3.57 5.11
C ASN A 11 -7.73 2.74 3.82
N LEU A 12 -8.89 2.23 3.40
CA LEU A 12 -9.10 1.58 2.10
C LEU A 12 -9.79 2.53 1.14
N ILE A 13 -9.56 2.32 -0.16
CA ILE A 13 -10.33 2.93 -1.24
C ILE A 13 -11.58 2.09 -1.54
N TYR A 14 -12.72 2.75 -1.71
CA TYR A 14 -14.03 2.07 -1.80
C TYR A 14 -14.30 1.35 -3.12
N TYR A 15 -13.54 1.68 -4.17
CA TYR A 15 -13.77 1.21 -5.54
C TYR A 15 -12.96 -0.03 -5.92
N LEU A 16 -11.95 -0.41 -5.11
CA LEU A 16 -11.26 -1.70 -5.23
C LEU A 16 -11.71 -2.62 -4.08
N SER A 17 -11.89 -3.91 -4.39
CA SER A 17 -12.25 -4.86 -3.34
C SER A 17 -11.05 -5.10 -2.40
N PRO A 18 -11.28 -5.36 -1.10
CA PRO A 18 -10.18 -5.72 -0.19
C PRO A 18 -9.40 -6.95 -0.66
N SER A 19 -10.03 -7.89 -1.34
CA SER A 19 -9.37 -9.06 -1.94
C SER A 19 -8.41 -8.68 -3.06
N ASP A 20 -8.77 -7.72 -3.91
CA ASP A 20 -7.92 -7.28 -5.01
C ASP A 20 -6.67 -6.57 -4.49
N ILE A 21 -6.86 -5.67 -3.50
CA ILE A 21 -5.75 -4.98 -2.83
C ILE A 21 -4.82 -6.00 -2.16
N LYS A 22 -5.37 -6.99 -1.44
CA LYS A 22 -4.58 -8.08 -0.83
C LYS A 22 -3.81 -8.87 -1.88
N ALA A 23 -4.41 -9.18 -3.02
CA ALA A 23 -3.75 -9.92 -4.10
C ALA A 23 -2.58 -9.13 -4.69
N ALA A 24 -2.76 -7.83 -4.96
CA ALA A 24 -1.70 -6.95 -5.47
C ALA A 24 -0.51 -6.87 -4.49
N ILE A 25 -0.77 -6.62 -3.21
CA ILE A 25 0.26 -6.56 -2.17
C ILE A 25 0.98 -7.91 -2.00
N ASN A 26 0.25 -9.02 -1.99
CA ASN A 26 0.86 -10.36 -1.92
C ASN A 26 1.77 -10.62 -3.12
N GLN A 27 1.36 -10.21 -4.32
CA GLN A 27 2.17 -10.35 -5.52
C GLN A 27 3.45 -9.51 -5.44
N ALA A 28 3.36 -8.27 -4.94
CA ALA A 28 4.51 -7.40 -4.73
C ALA A 28 5.51 -8.02 -3.74
N TYR A 29 5.04 -8.53 -2.60
CA TYR A 29 5.91 -9.19 -1.61
C TYR A 29 6.52 -10.51 -2.11
N SER A 30 5.78 -11.28 -2.91
CA SER A 30 6.30 -12.52 -3.50
C SER A 30 7.54 -12.26 -4.37
N ARG A 31 7.59 -11.11 -5.06
CA ARG A 31 8.77 -10.72 -5.85
C ARG A 31 10.01 -10.51 -4.98
N TRP A 32 9.83 -9.95 -3.78
CA TRP A 32 10.92 -9.74 -2.83
C TRP A 32 11.37 -11.03 -2.15
N ASP A 33 10.42 -11.86 -1.69
CA ASP A 33 10.71 -13.15 -1.03
C ASP A 33 11.52 -14.10 -1.93
N CYS A 34 11.34 -14.02 -3.25
CA CYS A 34 12.16 -14.79 -4.20
C CYS A 34 13.64 -14.35 -4.28
N LEU A 35 14.01 -13.16 -3.80
CA LEU A 35 15.33 -12.55 -4.01
C LEU A 35 16.16 -12.38 -2.73
N ILE A 36 15.52 -12.28 -1.57
CA ILE A 36 16.17 -12.06 -0.28
C ILE A 36 15.66 -13.08 0.75
N PRO A 37 16.43 -13.40 1.81
CA PRO A 37 16.02 -14.39 2.82
C PRO A 37 14.96 -13.85 3.81
N VAL A 38 13.89 -13.26 3.28
CA VAL A 38 12.79 -12.63 4.01
C VAL A 38 11.46 -13.09 3.43
N SER A 39 10.59 -13.64 4.28
CA SER A 39 9.21 -13.96 3.93
C SER A 39 8.22 -12.99 4.55
N PHE A 40 7.08 -12.81 3.89
CA PHE A 40 6.02 -11.89 4.30
C PHE A 40 4.74 -12.65 4.64
N SER A 41 4.03 -12.21 5.68
CA SER A 41 2.79 -12.85 6.13
C SER A 41 1.78 -11.79 6.53
N GLU A 42 0.59 -11.83 5.94
CA GLU A 42 -0.51 -10.98 6.32
C GLU A 42 -1.01 -11.32 7.75
N MET A 43 -1.39 -10.30 8.52
CA MET A 43 -2.09 -10.42 9.79
C MET A 43 -3.26 -9.44 9.82
N LEU A 44 -4.25 -9.73 10.68
CA LEU A 44 -5.41 -8.86 10.90
C LEU A 44 -5.07 -7.66 11.81
N ASP A 45 -4.13 -7.83 12.74
CA ASP A 45 -3.80 -6.83 13.73
C ASP A 45 -2.79 -5.81 13.19
N CYS A 46 -3.25 -4.59 12.90
CA CYS A 46 -2.39 -3.48 12.47
C CYS A 46 -1.54 -2.88 13.60
N VAL A 47 -1.76 -3.22 14.87
CA VAL A 47 -1.00 -2.63 15.99
C VAL A 47 0.36 -3.32 16.13
N THR A 48 0.40 -4.64 15.98
CA THR A 48 1.58 -5.47 16.27
C THR A 48 2.36 -5.92 15.02
N THR A 49 1.92 -5.55 13.82
CA THR A 49 2.63 -5.88 12.57
C THR A 49 3.84 -5.01 12.32
N HIS A 50 4.84 -5.60 11.66
CA HIS A 50 6.05 -4.88 11.23
C HIS A 50 5.75 -3.83 10.15
N ILE A 51 4.79 -4.11 9.26
CA ILE A 51 4.44 -3.22 8.14
C ILE A 51 2.95 -2.91 8.14
N LYS A 52 2.57 -1.64 8.06
CA LYS A 52 1.19 -1.17 8.01
C LYS A 52 0.94 -0.50 6.67
N ILE A 53 -0.10 -0.93 5.97
CA ILE A 53 -0.38 -0.50 4.59
C ILE A 53 -1.76 0.17 4.55
N GLY A 54 -1.85 1.36 3.96
CA GLY A 54 -3.11 2.08 3.82
C GLY A 54 -3.09 3.15 2.73
N PHE A 55 -4.29 3.66 2.39
CA PHE A 55 -4.55 4.71 1.41
C PHE A 55 -5.03 5.97 2.12
N TYR A 56 -4.33 7.08 1.95
CA TYR A 56 -4.50 8.28 2.76
C TYR A 56 -4.74 9.52 1.90
N ILE A 57 -5.63 10.41 2.34
CA ILE A 57 -5.88 11.72 1.71
C ILE A 57 -5.09 12.76 2.50
N GLY A 58 -4.19 13.48 1.83
CA GLY A 58 -3.44 14.60 2.41
C GLY A 58 -2.42 14.22 3.48
N ASP A 59 -1.99 15.23 4.25
CA ASP A 59 -0.96 15.13 5.29
C ASP A 59 -1.51 14.55 6.60
N LEU A 60 -1.38 13.23 6.75
CA LEU A 60 -1.47 12.60 8.07
C LEU A 60 -0.08 12.62 8.73
N ASP A 61 0.26 13.77 9.29
CA ASP A 61 1.35 13.98 10.27
C ASP A 61 2.80 13.63 9.85
N ASP A 62 3.06 13.28 8.59
CA ASP A 62 4.41 13.10 8.07
C ASP A 62 4.95 14.40 7.46
N LYS A 63 6.27 14.60 7.56
CA LYS A 63 6.96 15.82 7.09
C LYS A 63 6.97 16.00 5.56
N TYR A 64 6.14 15.28 4.83
CA TYR A 64 6.20 15.11 3.38
C TYR A 64 4.79 15.16 2.73
N PRO A 65 4.27 16.36 2.42
CA PRO A 65 3.03 16.54 1.68
C PRO A 65 2.93 15.71 0.41
N LEU A 66 1.91 14.85 0.39
CA LEU A 66 1.46 14.12 -0.81
C LEU A 66 0.80 15.05 -1.84
N ASP A 67 0.27 16.19 -1.40
CA ASP A 67 -0.52 17.13 -2.21
C ASP A 67 0.28 18.32 -2.78
N GLY A 68 1.53 18.07 -3.18
CA GLY A 68 2.37 19.05 -3.87
C GLY A 68 2.35 18.91 -5.41
N PRO A 69 2.93 19.87 -6.17
CA PRO A 69 3.23 19.66 -7.59
C PRO A 69 4.19 18.47 -7.86
N HIS A 70 4.70 17.87 -6.80
CA HIS A 70 5.46 16.63 -6.81
C HIS A 70 4.51 15.43 -6.74
N ARG A 71 4.53 14.67 -7.83
CA ARG A 71 3.76 13.47 -8.18
C ARG A 71 4.07 12.26 -7.29
N VAL A 72 4.05 12.41 -5.96
CA VAL A 72 4.29 11.29 -5.05
C VAL A 72 3.05 10.40 -5.04
N LEU A 73 3.22 9.12 -5.38
CA LEU A 73 2.12 8.15 -5.43
C LEU A 73 1.97 7.38 -4.12
N ALA A 74 3.11 7.10 -3.49
CA ALA A 74 3.18 6.42 -2.23
C ALA A 74 4.51 6.75 -1.54
N TYR A 75 4.57 6.56 -0.24
CA TYR A 75 5.81 6.58 0.53
C TYR A 75 5.86 5.41 1.51
N ALA A 76 7.08 5.03 1.89
CA ALA A 76 7.31 4.05 2.93
C ALA A 76 8.21 4.65 4.02
N SER A 77 7.83 4.46 5.28
CA SER A 77 8.64 4.87 6.42
C SER A 77 9.87 3.97 6.59
N ALA A 78 10.85 4.45 7.34
CA ALA A 78 11.97 3.61 7.76
C ALA A 78 11.47 2.37 8.55
N ALA A 79 12.28 1.31 8.57
CA ALA A 79 11.92 0.01 9.14
C ALA A 79 11.43 0.07 10.60
N GLU A 80 11.87 1.07 11.36
CA GLU A 80 11.46 1.31 12.76
C GLU A 80 9.97 1.68 12.90
N ASN A 81 9.41 2.37 11.89
CA ASN A 81 8.02 2.83 11.89
C ASN A 81 7.12 1.97 11.00
N GLY A 82 7.65 1.41 9.91
CA GLY A 82 6.98 0.36 9.12
C GLY A 82 5.72 0.78 8.35
N GLY A 83 5.49 2.06 8.08
CA GLY A 83 4.34 2.50 7.28
C GLY A 83 4.58 2.39 5.77
N VAL A 84 3.56 1.99 5.00
CA VAL A 84 3.47 2.14 3.54
C VAL A 84 2.16 2.83 3.21
N HIS A 85 2.25 4.07 2.76
CA HIS A 85 1.11 4.95 2.56
C HIS A 85 0.97 5.25 1.08
N PHE A 86 -0.18 4.88 0.52
CA PHE A 86 -0.58 5.22 -0.84
C PHE A 86 -1.43 6.49 -0.83
N ASP A 87 -1.32 7.32 -1.86
CA ASP A 87 -2.14 8.51 -2.03
C ASP A 87 -3.56 8.11 -2.50
N ALA A 88 -4.55 8.34 -1.63
CA ALA A 88 -5.95 8.03 -1.89
C ALA A 88 -6.63 9.02 -2.86
N THR A 89 -5.99 10.14 -3.20
CA THR A 89 -6.48 11.07 -4.24
C THR A 89 -6.28 10.52 -5.65
N LYS A 90 -5.42 9.52 -5.82
CA LYS A 90 -5.14 8.87 -7.11
C LYS A 90 -6.17 7.76 -7.42
N THR A 91 -6.32 7.49 -8.71
CA THR A 91 -7.08 6.33 -9.20
C THR A 91 -6.14 5.14 -9.30
N TRP A 92 -6.32 4.16 -8.41
CA TRP A 92 -5.56 2.91 -8.43
C TRP A 92 -6.32 1.83 -9.18
N ALA A 93 -5.61 0.99 -9.93
CA ALA A 93 -6.19 -0.12 -10.68
C ALA A 93 -5.35 -1.37 -10.49
N VAL A 94 -6.02 -2.52 -10.41
CA VAL A 94 -5.38 -3.85 -10.45
C VAL A 94 -5.57 -4.54 -11.81
N ASP A 95 -6.43 -3.99 -12.66
CA ASP A 95 -6.67 -4.45 -14.03
C ASP A 95 -7.14 -3.30 -14.93
N PHE A 96 -6.27 -2.82 -15.82
CA PHE A 96 -6.58 -1.77 -16.81
C PHE A 96 -7.56 -2.20 -17.91
N ARG A 97 -7.94 -3.47 -17.98
CA ARG A 97 -9.03 -3.91 -18.87
C ARG A 97 -10.39 -3.55 -18.28
N LEU A 98 -10.47 -3.50 -16.96
CA LEU A 98 -11.67 -3.15 -16.21
C LEU A 98 -11.72 -1.66 -15.91
N ASP A 99 -10.60 -1.07 -15.47
CA ASP A 99 -10.49 0.38 -15.26
C ASP A 99 -10.05 1.08 -16.57
N LYS A 100 -10.90 1.97 -17.07
CA LYS A 100 -10.68 2.73 -18.31
C LYS A 100 -10.26 4.18 -18.07
N SER A 101 -10.02 4.57 -16.82
CA SER A 101 -9.51 5.90 -16.50
C SER A 101 -8.15 6.11 -17.15
N ARG A 102 -7.96 7.28 -17.78
CA ARG A 102 -6.67 7.65 -18.38
C ARG A 102 -5.60 7.98 -17.35
N ASP A 103 -6.05 8.28 -16.13
CA ASP A 103 -5.19 8.66 -15.00
C ASP A 103 -5.04 7.50 -13.99
N ALA A 104 -5.48 6.28 -14.36
CA ALA A 104 -5.32 5.09 -13.52
C ALA A 104 -3.86 4.67 -13.39
N ILE A 105 -3.51 4.21 -12.19
CA ILE A 105 -2.16 3.79 -11.79
C ILE A 105 -2.21 2.34 -11.36
N ASP A 106 -1.26 1.53 -11.83
CA ASP A 106 -1.15 0.11 -11.47
C ASP A 106 -0.75 -0.01 -9.99
N LEU A 107 -1.53 -0.77 -9.23
CA LEU A 107 -1.31 -1.02 -7.80
C LEU A 107 -0.42 -2.24 -7.57
#